data_AF-A0A1F9E4W4-F1
#
_entry.id   AF-A0A1F9E4W4-F1
#
_cell.length_a   1.000
_cell.length_b   1.000
_cell.length_c   1.000
_cell.angle_alpha   90.00
_cell.angle_beta   90.00
_cell.angle_gamma   90.00
#
_symmetry.space_group_name_H-M   'P 1'
#
loop_
_entity.id
_entity.type
_entity.pdbx_description
1 polymer ?
#
loop_
_entity_poly.entity_id
_entity_poly.type
_entity_poly.pdbx_seq_one_letter_code
_entity_poly.pdbx_strand_id
1 'polypeptide(L)'
;MATKDDLKNFITKEDAKNFATKDDLKNFATKDDLKNFATKDDLKNFATKDDLKNFATKDDLKNFATKDNLKDFATKDDMQEISKALLFITNNTYTKKEWDQKFSNIVRKVEIQIEHYRSEFRSAVDGYDHLNTKVKNHEKRITKLEERI
;
A
#
# COMPACT_ATOMS: atom_id res chain seq x y z
N MET A 1 67.10 -22.86 81.06
CA MET A 1 67.17 -22.91 79.58
C MET A 1 66.80 -24.32 79.19
N ALA A 2 65.86 -24.50 78.26
CA ALA A 2 65.28 -25.81 77.96
C ALA A 2 66.39 -26.84 77.62
N THR A 3 66.34 -27.98 78.29
CA THR A 3 67.30 -29.07 78.19
C THR A 3 66.89 -30.04 77.07
N LYS A 4 67.81 -30.91 76.64
CA LYS A 4 67.55 -31.91 75.59
C LYS A 4 66.39 -32.87 75.93
N ASP A 5 66.01 -32.95 77.21
CA ASP A 5 64.84 -33.70 77.68
C ASP A 5 63.50 -33.00 77.40
N ASP A 6 63.49 -31.67 77.21
CA ASP A 6 62.27 -30.91 76.88
C ASP A 6 61.78 -31.16 75.43
N LEU A 7 62.64 -31.72 74.57
CA LEU A 7 62.32 -32.07 73.17
C LEU A 7 61.71 -33.47 73.01
N LYS A 8 61.72 -34.32 74.04
CA LYS A 8 61.17 -35.69 73.94
C LYS A 8 59.65 -35.77 73.98
N ASN A 9 58.96 -34.68 74.34
CA ASN A 9 57.51 -34.66 74.52
C ASN A 9 56.73 -34.01 73.38
N PHE A 10 57.38 -33.59 72.29
CA PHE A 10 56.69 -32.83 71.25
C PHE A 10 56.06 -33.68 70.15
N ILE A 11 56.63 -34.85 69.83
CA ILE A 11 56.07 -35.77 68.83
C ILE A 11 56.49 -37.19 69.24
N THR A 12 55.53 -37.95 69.75
CA THR A 12 55.67 -39.39 69.90
C THR A 12 55.52 -40.07 68.53
N LYS A 13 56.00 -41.30 68.37
CA LYS A 13 55.70 -42.11 67.18
C LYS A 13 54.19 -42.31 66.96
N GLU A 14 53.36 -42.13 68.00
CA GLU A 14 51.91 -42.14 67.88
C GLU A 14 51.36 -40.85 67.26
N ASP A 15 51.91 -39.68 67.59
CA ASP A 15 51.47 -38.41 67.01
C ASP A 15 51.69 -38.35 65.48
N ALA A 16 52.74 -39.00 64.99
CA ALA A 16 53.00 -39.13 63.55
C ALA A 16 51.99 -40.03 62.80
N LYS A 17 51.24 -40.90 63.49
CA LYS A 17 50.22 -41.76 62.87
C LYS A 17 48.96 -40.99 62.46
N ASN A 18 48.76 -39.79 63.01
CA ASN A 18 47.60 -38.94 62.69
C ASN A 18 47.84 -37.99 61.51
N PHE A 19 49.05 -37.97 60.94
CA PHE A 19 49.31 -37.25 59.69
C PHE A 19 48.89 -38.10 58.50
N ALA A 20 48.29 -37.45 57.51
CA ALA A 20 47.92 -38.09 56.24
C ALA A 20 49.12 -38.85 55.68
N THR A 21 48.97 -40.16 55.63
CA THR A 21 49.93 -41.09 55.06
C THR A 21 49.95 -40.95 53.55
N LYS A 22 50.98 -41.51 52.89
CA LYS A 22 50.98 -41.61 51.42
C LYS A 22 49.76 -42.36 50.89
N ASP A 23 49.16 -43.25 51.69
CA ASP A 23 47.95 -43.97 51.31
C ASP A 23 46.70 -43.09 51.38
N ASP A 24 46.63 -42.15 52.33
CA ASP A 24 45.52 -41.18 52.42
C ASP A 24 45.44 -40.24 51.20
N LEU A 25 46.58 -40.01 50.53
CA LEU A 25 46.65 -39.19 49.31
C LEU A 25 46.30 -39.96 48.03
N LYS A 26 46.19 -41.31 48.07
CA LYS A 26 45.86 -42.13 46.87
C LYS A 26 44.44 -41.96 46.36
N ASN A 27 43.54 -41.43 47.20
CA ASN A 27 42.13 -41.19 46.84
C ASN A 27 41.89 -39.80 46.22
N PHE A 28 42.93 -38.95 46.10
CA PHE A 28 42.82 -37.70 45.35
C PHE A 28 42.99 -37.94 43.85
N ALA A 29 42.28 -37.14 43.05
CA ALA A 29 42.36 -37.20 41.59
C ALA A 29 43.82 -37.21 41.13
N THR A 30 44.20 -38.32 40.50
CA THR A 30 45.49 -38.55 39.90
C THR A 30 45.60 -37.82 38.57
N LYS A 31 46.82 -37.72 38.03
CA LYS A 31 47.02 -37.21 36.67
C LYS A 31 46.29 -38.04 35.63
N ASP A 32 46.02 -39.32 35.90
CA ASP A 32 45.28 -40.19 35.00
C ASP A 32 43.77 -39.87 35.01
N ASP A 33 43.21 -39.45 36.14
CA ASP A 33 41.81 -39.04 36.25
C ASP A 33 41.50 -37.77 35.41
N LEU A 34 42.52 -36.94 35.15
CA LEU A 34 42.39 -35.73 34.33
C LEU A 34 42.52 -36.01 32.82
N LYS A 35 42.96 -37.20 32.39
CA LYS A 35 43.16 -37.54 30.96
C LYS A 35 41.85 -37.68 30.19
N ASN A 36 40.73 -37.92 30.87
CA ASN A 36 39.41 -38.06 30.26
C ASN A 36 38.67 -36.73 30.08
N PHE A 37 39.24 -35.61 30.53
CA PHE A 37 38.68 -34.29 30.27
C PHE A 37 39.10 -33.78 28.90
N ALA A 38 38.19 -33.06 28.24
CA ALA A 38 38.47 -32.39 26.98
C ALA A 38 39.73 -31.53 27.10
N THR A 39 40.71 -31.82 26.27
CA THR A 39 41.96 -31.10 26.15
C THR A 39 41.78 -29.84 25.31
N LYS A 40 42.77 -28.96 25.31
CA LYS A 40 42.78 -27.80 24.40
C LYS A 40 42.76 -28.22 22.93
N ASP A 41 43.27 -29.41 22.60
CA ASP A 41 43.28 -29.91 21.23
C ASP A 41 41.88 -30.40 20.79
N ASP A 42 41.09 -30.96 21.72
CA ASP A 42 39.70 -31.38 21.45
C ASP A 42 38.79 -30.19 21.09
N LEU A 43 39.13 -28.98 21.56
CA LEU A 43 38.38 -27.75 21.29
C LEU A 43 38.75 -27.08 19.96
N LYS A 44 39.86 -27.47 19.30
CA LYS A 44 40.33 -26.83 18.06
C LYS A 44 39.42 -27.08 16.84
N ASN A 45 38.61 -28.14 16.88
CA ASN A 45 37.69 -28.48 15.79
C ASN A 45 36.34 -27.75 15.89
N PHE A 46 36.11 -26.97 16.95
CA PHE A 46 34.91 -26.15 17.06
C PHE A 46 35.08 -24.83 16.31
N ALA A 47 33.99 -24.35 15.72
CA ALA A 47 33.95 -23.04 15.08
C ALA A 47 34.44 -21.96 16.04
N THR A 48 35.48 -21.27 15.63
CA THR A 48 36.09 -20.15 16.33
C THR A 48 35.33 -18.86 16.05
N LYS A 49 35.64 -17.81 16.82
CA LYS A 49 35.10 -16.48 16.53
C LYS A 49 35.54 -15.96 15.15
N ASP A 50 36.68 -16.42 14.63
CA ASP A 50 37.17 -16.03 13.31
C ASP A 50 36.36 -16.70 12.19
N ASP A 51 35.91 -17.94 12.38
CA ASP A 51 35.04 -18.65 11.43
C ASP A 51 33.68 -17.95 11.23
N LEU A 52 33.24 -17.18 12.22
CA LEU A 52 31.97 -16.45 12.19
C LEU A 52 32.08 -15.05 11.56
N LYS A 53 33.30 -14.53 11.31
CA LYS A 53 33.51 -13.16 10.79
C LYS A 53 33.02 -12.96 9.35
N ASN A 54 32.89 -14.04 8.57
CA ASN A 54 32.44 -13.99 7.19
C ASN A 54 30.92 -14.05 7.05
N PHE A 55 30.17 -14.23 8.15
CA PHE A 55 28.71 -14.20 8.10
C PHE A 55 28.19 -12.76 8.17
N ALA A 56 27.07 -12.52 7.50
CA ALA A 56 26.38 -11.24 7.55
C ALA A 56 26.04 -10.87 9.00
N THR A 57 26.44 -9.67 9.39
CA THR A 57 26.19 -9.08 10.69
C THR A 57 24.85 -8.35 10.70
N LYS A 58 24.39 -7.95 11.90
CA LYS A 58 23.20 -7.10 12.02
C LYS A 58 23.39 -5.74 11.35
N ASP A 59 24.63 -5.24 11.26
CA ASP A 59 24.92 -3.96 10.61
C ASP A 59 24.80 -4.07 9.09
N ASP A 60 25.16 -5.22 8.51
CA ASP A 60 25.00 -5.48 7.06
C ASP A 60 23.52 -5.46 6.62
N LEU A 61 22.59 -5.74 7.54
CA LEU A 61 21.16 -5.75 7.28
C LEU A 61 20.49 -4.37 7.42
N LYS A 62 21.16 -3.36 7.99
CA LYS A 62 20.58 -2.03 8.24
C LYS A 62 20.24 -1.25 6.97
N ASN A 63 20.92 -1.55 5.87
CA ASN A 63 20.72 -0.87 4.59
C ASN A 63 19.63 -1.51 3.72
N PHE A 64 19.03 -2.62 4.14
CA PHE A 64 17.90 -3.22 3.43
C PHE A 64 16.61 -2.45 3.68
N ALA A 65 15.73 -2.43 2.68
CA ALA A 65 14.42 -1.81 2.79
C ALA A 65 13.65 -2.42 3.98
N THR A 66 13.25 -1.55 4.90
CA THR A 66 12.45 -1.89 6.06
C THR A 66 10.96 -1.80 5.73
N LYS A 67 10.11 -2.35 6.62
CA LYS A 67 8.66 -2.15 6.52
C LYS A 67 8.27 -0.67 6.57
N ASP A 68 9.04 0.17 7.26
CA ASP A 68 8.80 1.61 7.33
C ASP A 68 9.07 2.29 5.98
N ASN A 69 10.06 1.81 5.21
CA ASN A 69 10.32 2.30 3.86
C ASN A 69 9.18 2.02 2.88
N LEU A 70 8.29 1.08 3.19
CA LEU A 70 7.17 0.68 2.33
C LEU A 70 5.86 1.41 2.68
N LYS A 71 5.81 2.16 3.79
CA LYS A 71 4.56 2.81 4.26
C LYS A 71 4.06 3.91 3.33
N ASP A 72 4.97 4.56 2.61
CA ASP A 72 4.63 5.66 1.69
C ASP A 72 4.22 5.14 0.29
N PHE A 73 4.30 3.82 0.06
CA PHE A 73 3.85 3.23 -1.20
C PHE A 73 2.36 2.93 -1.16
N ALA A 74 1.71 3.13 -2.31
CA ALA A 74 0.31 2.79 -2.49
C ALA A 74 0.05 1.32 -2.16
N THR A 75 -0.95 1.11 -1.32
CA THR A 75 -1.37 -0.20 -0.83
C THR A 75 -2.39 -0.82 -1.79
N LYS A 76 -2.72 -2.10 -1.54
CA LYS A 76 -3.82 -2.76 -2.24
C LYS A 76 -5.16 -2.08 -2.00
N ASP A 77 -5.36 -1.52 -0.81
CA ASP A 77 -6.62 -0.87 -0.45
C ASP A 77 -6.76 0.46 -1.21
N ASP A 78 -5.68 1.24 -1.32
CA ASP A 78 -5.64 2.45 -2.16
C ASP A 78 -6.02 2.13 -3.62
N MET A 79 -5.47 1.04 -4.17
CA MET A 79 -5.80 0.60 -5.53
C MET A 79 -7.27 0.17 -5.68
N GLN A 80 -7.86 -0.45 -4.65
CA GLN A 80 -9.28 -0.80 -4.65
C GLN A 80 -10.18 0.44 -4.59
N GLU A 81 -9.81 1.45 -3.80
CA GLU A 81 -10.55 2.71 -3.74
C GLU A 81 -10.50 3.45 -5.08
N ILE A 82 -9.31 3.56 -5.69
CA ILE A 82 -9.13 4.14 -7.02
C ILE A 82 -9.97 3.37 -8.06
N SER A 83 -9.96 2.04 -8.01
CA SER A 83 -10.76 1.22 -8.93
C SER A 83 -12.26 1.47 -8.78
N LYS A 84 -12.78 1.54 -7.55
CA LYS A 84 -14.19 1.87 -7.27
C LYS A 84 -14.54 3.27 -7.78
N ALA A 85 -13.69 4.27 -7.53
CA ALA A 85 -13.89 5.64 -8.00
C ALA A 85 -13.94 5.70 -9.53
N LEU A 86 -13.03 5.02 -10.22
CA LEU A 86 -13.01 4.92 -11.68
C LEU A 86 -14.28 4.27 -12.22
N LEU A 87 -14.77 3.20 -11.59
CA LEU A 87 -15.99 2.52 -12.01
C LEU A 87 -17.22 3.42 -11.86
N PHE A 88 -17.31 4.16 -10.75
CA PHE A 88 -18.37 5.16 -10.52
C PHE A 88 -18.33 6.28 -11.55
N ILE A 89 -17.15 6.87 -11.82
CA ILE A 89 -16.98 7.93 -12.84
C ILE A 89 -17.39 7.39 -14.20
N THR A 90 -16.91 6.21 -14.57
CA THR A 90 -17.16 5.57 -15.85
C THR A 90 -18.67 5.35 -16.06
N ASN A 91 -19.36 4.77 -15.08
CA ASN A 91 -20.82 4.56 -15.14
C ASN A 91 -21.60 5.88 -15.26
N ASN A 92 -21.20 6.91 -14.51
CA ASN A 92 -21.82 8.24 -14.64
C ASN A 92 -21.54 8.91 -15.99
N THR A 93 -20.39 8.64 -16.60
CA THR A 93 -20.02 9.20 -17.90
C THR A 93 -20.81 8.52 -19.03
N TYR A 94 -20.97 7.18 -18.97
CA TYR A 94 -21.81 6.44 -19.90
C TYR A 94 -23.28 6.90 -19.84
N THR A 95 -23.83 7.06 -18.63
CA THR A 95 -25.21 7.54 -18.45
C THR A 95 -25.38 8.98 -18.93
N LYS A 96 -24.40 9.86 -18.71
CA LYS A 96 -24.43 11.23 -19.26
C LYS A 96 -24.49 11.22 -20.79
N LYS A 97 -23.67 10.41 -21.46
CA LYS A 97 -23.66 10.30 -22.93
C LYS A 97 -25.02 9.85 -23.48
N GLU A 98 -25.67 8.89 -22.82
CA GLU A 98 -27.02 8.45 -23.20
C GLU A 98 -28.06 9.56 -23.01
N TRP A 99 -27.97 10.32 -21.91
CA TRP A 99 -28.84 11.46 -21.65
C TRP A 99 -28.66 12.58 -22.68
N ASP A 100 -27.42 12.92 -23.02
CA ASP A 100 -27.10 13.93 -24.04
C ASP A 100 -27.68 13.53 -25.40
N GLN A 101 -27.60 12.24 -25.75
CA GLN A 101 -28.17 11.72 -26.99
C GLN A 101 -29.71 11.76 -26.99
N LYS A 102 -30.36 11.38 -25.88
CA LYS A 102 -31.82 11.48 -25.72
C LYS A 102 -32.29 12.93 -25.81
N PHE A 103 -31.60 13.84 -25.12
CA PHE A 103 -31.91 15.27 -25.13
C PHE A 103 -31.74 15.86 -26.54
N SER A 104 -30.63 15.57 -27.22
CA SER A 104 -30.39 16.02 -28.59
C SER A 104 -31.49 15.55 -29.55
N ASN A 105 -31.94 14.30 -29.42
CA ASN A 105 -33.06 13.78 -30.20
C ASN A 105 -34.38 14.51 -29.95
N ILE A 106 -34.65 14.90 -28.70
CA ILE A 106 -35.85 15.67 -28.33
C ILE A 106 -35.76 17.08 -28.93
N VAL A 107 -34.63 17.77 -28.76
CA VAL A 107 -34.39 19.12 -29.31
C VAL A 107 -34.61 19.11 -30.82
N ARG A 108 -34.01 18.16 -31.54
CA ARG A 108 -34.19 18.01 -32.99
C ARG A 108 -35.66 17.85 -33.40
N LYS A 109 -36.44 17.05 -32.67
CA LYS A 109 -37.87 16.87 -32.96
C LYS A 109 -38.65 18.16 -32.77
N VAL A 110 -38.35 18.92 -31.71
CA VAL A 110 -38.98 20.21 -31.41
C VAL A 110 -38.61 21.25 -32.48
N GLU A 111 -37.35 21.34 -32.88
CA GLU A 111 -36.90 22.23 -33.95
C GLU A 111 -37.63 21.97 -35.27
N ILE A 112 -37.78 20.71 -35.66
CA ILE A 112 -38.52 20.33 -36.86
C ILE A 112 -39.99 20.77 -36.78
N GLN A 113 -40.66 20.58 -35.63
CA GLN A 113 -42.04 21.03 -35.45
C GLN A 113 -42.15 22.56 -35.50
N ILE A 114 -41.21 23.27 -34.86
CA ILE A 114 -41.18 24.74 -34.89
C ILE A 114 -41.02 25.24 -36.32
N GLU A 115 -40.10 24.68 -37.10
CA GLU A 115 -39.90 25.10 -38.49
C GLU A 115 -41.09 24.74 -39.39
N HIS A 116 -41.75 23.61 -39.14
CA HIS A 116 -43.00 23.28 -39.80
C HIS A 116 -44.09 24.33 -39.54
N TYR A 117 -44.37 24.66 -38.27
CA TYR A 117 -45.36 25.68 -37.92
C TYR A 117 -44.98 27.08 -38.42
N ARG A 118 -43.69 27.43 -38.39
CA ARG A 118 -43.19 28.70 -38.97
C ARG A 118 -43.45 28.75 -40.48
N SER A 119 -43.25 27.65 -41.18
CA SER A 119 -43.51 27.56 -42.62
C SER A 119 -44.99 27.74 -42.93
N GLU A 120 -45.87 27.06 -42.21
CA GLU A 120 -47.33 27.19 -42.37
C GLU A 120 -47.79 28.63 -42.09
N PHE A 121 -47.30 29.23 -41.01
CA PHE A 121 -47.63 30.61 -40.67
C PHE A 121 -47.19 31.60 -41.74
N ARG A 122 -45.97 31.46 -42.28
CA ARG A 122 -45.49 32.30 -43.40
C ARG A 122 -46.41 32.17 -44.61
N SER A 123 -46.77 30.95 -44.99
CA SER A 123 -47.67 30.72 -46.13
C SER A 123 -49.04 31.36 -45.92
N ALA A 124 -49.58 31.33 -44.70
CA ALA A 124 -50.84 31.99 -44.37
C ALA A 124 -50.75 33.52 -44.47
N VAL A 125 -49.65 34.11 -43.98
CA VAL A 125 -49.37 35.55 -44.09
C VAL A 125 -49.25 35.98 -45.55
N ASP A 126 -48.48 35.24 -46.36
CA ASP A 126 -48.32 35.52 -47.78
C ASP A 126 -49.66 35.46 -48.53
N GLY A 127 -50.51 34.47 -48.17
CA GLY A 127 -51.87 34.34 -48.69
C GLY A 127 -52.76 35.53 -48.33
N TYR A 128 -52.69 35.99 -47.08
CA TYR A 128 -53.43 37.17 -46.62
C TYR A 128 -52.99 38.44 -47.36
N ASP A 129 -51.69 38.68 -47.51
CA ASP A 129 -51.16 39.84 -48.22
C ASP A 129 -51.58 39.86 -49.70
N HIS A 130 -51.59 38.69 -50.34
CA HIS A 130 -52.08 38.55 -51.71
C HIS A 130 -53.57 38.89 -51.84
N LEU A 131 -54.41 38.38 -50.93
CA LEU A 131 -55.84 38.67 -50.91
C LEU A 131 -56.11 40.15 -50.64
N ASN A 132 -55.44 40.74 -49.65
CA ASN A 132 -55.56 42.15 -49.32
C ASN A 132 -55.18 43.05 -50.51
N THR A 133 -54.13 42.68 -51.25
CA THR A 133 -53.74 43.37 -52.49
C THR A 133 -54.84 43.29 -53.55
N LYS A 134 -55.46 42.12 -53.74
CA LYS A 134 -56.60 41.96 -54.66
C LYS A 134 -57.81 42.79 -54.23
N VAL A 135 -58.15 42.81 -52.94
CA VAL A 135 -59.26 43.61 -52.40
C VAL A 135 -59.04 45.09 -52.66
N LYS A 136 -57.86 45.64 -52.33
CA LYS A 136 -57.51 47.04 -52.62
C LYS A 136 -57.64 47.39 -54.11
N ASN A 137 -57.27 46.46 -55.00
CA ASN A 137 -57.41 46.66 -56.43
C ASN A 137 -58.88 46.62 -56.88
N HIS A 138 -59.70 45.74 -56.29
CA HIS A 138 -61.14 45.71 -56.54
C HIS A 138 -61.84 46.98 -56.04
N GLU A 139 -61.53 47.46 -54.83
CA GLU A 139 -62.04 48.72 -54.28
C GLU A 139 -61.77 49.88 -55.24
N LYS A 140 -60.51 50.05 -55.70
CA LYS A 140 -60.16 51.07 -56.71
C LYS A 140 -60.97 50.97 -58.00
N ARG A 141 -61.28 49.76 -58.46
CA ARG A 141 -62.08 49.55 -59.68
C ARG A 141 -63.54 49.90 -59.46
N ILE A 142 -64.09 49.55 -58.29
CA ILE A 142 -65.47 49.87 -57.90
C ILE A 142 -65.65 51.38 -57.79
N THR A 143 -64.77 52.09 -57.08
CA THR A 143 -64.84 53.55 -56.95
C THR A 143 -64.86 54.24 -58.32
N LYS A 144 -64.01 53.80 -59.27
CA LYS A 144 -64.00 54.33 -60.63
C LYS A 144 -65.28 54.08 -61.43
N LEU A 145 -66.03 53.01 -61.11
CA LEU A 145 -67.31 52.72 -61.73
C LEU A 145 -68.42 53.56 -61.10
N GLU A 146 -68.39 53.74 -59.78
CA GLU A 146 -69.33 54.59 -59.04
C GLU A 146 -69.24 56.06 -59.46
N GLU A 147 -68.03 56.58 -59.72
CA GLU A 147 -67.83 57.96 -60.23
C GLU A 147 -68.40 58.21 -61.64
N ARG A 148 -68.78 57.16 -62.38
CA ARG A 148 -69.29 57.26 -63.77
C ARG A 148 -70.83 57.24 -63.86
N ILE A 149 -71.52 57.06 -62.75
CA ILE A 149 -72.99 57.04 -62.63
C ILE A 149 -73.45 58.38 -62.07
#